data_AF-A0A536UVB8-F1
#
_entry.id   AF-A0A536UVB8-F1
#
_cell.length_a   1.000
_cell.length_b   1.000
_cell.length_c   1.000
_cell.angle_alpha   90.00
_cell.angle_beta   90.00
_cell.angle_gamma   90.00
#
_symmetry.space_group_name_H-M   'P 1'
#
loop_
_entity.id
_entity.type
_entity.pdbx_description
1 polymer ?
#
loop_
_entity_poly.entity_id
_entity_poly.type
_entity_poly.pdbx_seq_one_letter_code
_entity_poly.pdbx_strand_id
1 'polypeptide(L)'
;EMNLDSRKGVTVPATGTIDFSDAKTYNNATSLTAYDAKGQDVALTYYFQKAATDTWNVYVTANGVPVNGTDASGNPLALAPQLT
;
A
#
# COMPACT_ATOMS: atom_id res chain seq x y z
N GLU A 1 6.75 -12.92 -7.94
CA GLU A 1 7.65 -11.84 -8.40
C GLU A 1 6.79 -10.64 -8.77
N MET A 2 7.23 -9.42 -8.44
CA MET A 2 6.49 -8.18 -8.69
C MET A 2 7.39 -7.22 -9.49
N ASN A 3 6.87 -6.68 -10.58
CA ASN A 3 7.56 -5.68 -11.40
C ASN A 3 6.86 -4.31 -11.32
N LEU A 4 7.61 -3.28 -10.96
CA LEU A 4 7.13 -1.90 -10.87
C LEU A 4 7.51 -1.13 -12.14
N ASP A 5 6.51 -0.84 -12.99
CA ASP A 5 6.75 -0.14 -14.26
C ASP A 5 7.12 1.33 -14.01
N SER A 6 8.40 1.66 -14.25
CA SER A 6 8.95 3.01 -14.06
C SER A 6 8.26 4.09 -14.90
N ARG A 7 7.55 3.72 -15.98
CA ARG A 7 6.80 4.66 -16.84
C ARG A 7 5.49 5.11 -16.21
N LYS A 8 5.04 4.47 -15.13
CA LYS A 8 3.82 4.88 -14.44
C LYS A 8 3.98 6.28 -13.84
N GLY A 9 2.88 7.03 -13.82
CA GLY A 9 2.82 8.34 -13.18
C GLY A 9 2.81 8.25 -11.65
N VAL A 10 3.19 9.34 -11.01
CA VAL A 10 3.01 9.55 -9.56
C VAL A 10 1.51 9.56 -9.25
N THR A 11 1.10 8.81 -8.23
CA THR A 11 -0.30 8.69 -7.79
C THR A 11 -0.52 9.19 -6.36
N VAL A 12 0.53 9.72 -5.72
CA VAL A 12 0.40 10.46 -4.46
C VAL A 12 -0.53 11.65 -4.70
N PRO A 13 -1.64 11.76 -3.95
CA PRO A 13 -2.54 12.89 -4.08
C PRO A 13 -1.84 14.22 -3.76
N ALA A 14 -2.14 15.26 -4.52
CA ALA A 14 -1.64 16.61 -4.24
C ALA A 14 -2.15 17.15 -2.88
N THR A 15 -3.33 16.68 -2.47
CA THR A 15 -3.92 16.91 -1.15
C THR A 15 -4.53 15.61 -0.64
N GLY A 16 -4.30 15.27 0.63
CA GLY A 16 -4.75 14.02 1.24
C GLY A 16 -3.70 12.92 1.22
N THR A 17 -4.11 11.69 1.49
CA THR A 17 -3.24 10.50 1.54
C THR A 17 -3.77 9.39 0.64
N ILE A 18 -3.10 8.23 0.63
CA ILE A 18 -3.65 7.06 -0.05
C ILE A 18 -5.05 6.72 0.49
N ASP A 19 -5.95 6.34 -0.42
CA ASP A 19 -7.28 5.82 -0.11
C ASP A 19 -7.41 4.46 -0.81
N PHE A 20 -7.46 3.38 -0.02
CA PHE A 20 -7.52 2.02 -0.54
C PHE A 20 -8.80 1.70 -1.32
N SER A 21 -9.84 2.53 -1.19
CA SER A 21 -11.07 2.46 -1.97
C SER A 21 -11.04 3.28 -3.27
N ASP A 22 -10.07 4.18 -3.43
CA ASP A 22 -9.85 4.96 -4.66
C ASP A 22 -8.61 4.47 -5.42
N ALA A 23 -8.86 3.75 -6.52
CA ALA A 23 -7.83 3.22 -7.41
C ALA A 23 -6.98 4.30 -8.11
N LYS A 24 -7.33 5.59 -8.01
CA LYS A 24 -6.48 6.68 -8.50
C LYS A 24 -5.33 7.01 -7.55
N THR A 25 -5.39 6.57 -6.30
CA THR A 25 -4.39 6.89 -5.27
C THR A 25 -3.24 5.88 -5.21
N TYR A 26 -3.25 4.83 -6.02
CA TYR A 26 -2.18 3.83 -6.13
C TYR A 26 -2.06 3.32 -7.57
N ASN A 27 -0.92 2.72 -7.92
CA ASN A 27 -0.66 2.21 -9.26
C ASN A 27 -1.06 0.75 -9.43
N ASN A 28 -0.88 -0.06 -8.38
CA ASN A 28 -1.21 -1.49 -8.37
C ASN A 28 -1.60 -1.95 -6.96
N ALA A 29 -2.42 -2.98 -6.89
CA ALA A 29 -2.70 -3.72 -5.66
C ALA A 29 -2.64 -5.23 -5.93
N THR A 30 -2.16 -5.99 -4.96
CA THR A 30 -2.17 -7.47 -5.01
C THR A 30 -2.48 -8.03 -3.63
N SER A 31 -3.19 -9.15 -3.59
CA SER A 31 -3.62 -9.76 -2.34
C SER A 31 -3.09 -11.18 -2.20
N LEU A 32 -2.84 -11.58 -0.95
CA LEU A 32 -2.54 -12.95 -0.58
C LEU A 32 -3.27 -13.30 0.71
N THR A 33 -3.64 -14.56 0.85
CA THR A 33 -4.21 -15.08 2.10
C THR A 33 -3.07 -15.54 3.00
N ALA A 34 -2.95 -14.91 4.16
CA ALA A 34 -2.15 -15.41 5.27
C ALA A 34 -3.06 -16.14 6.28
N TYR A 35 -2.47 -16.86 7.22
CA TYR A 35 -3.22 -17.55 8.27
C TYR A 35 -2.71 -17.12 9.64
N ASP A 36 -3.62 -16.85 10.57
CA ASP A 36 -3.27 -16.58 11.95
C ASP A 36 -2.85 -17.86 12.71
N ALA A 37 -2.45 -17.72 13.97
CA ALA A 37 -2.02 -18.86 14.80
C ALA A 37 -3.11 -19.93 15.04
N LYS A 38 -4.37 -19.62 14.74
CA LYS A 38 -5.51 -20.56 14.83
C LYS A 38 -5.88 -21.15 13.46
N GLY A 39 -5.16 -20.79 12.40
CA GLY A 39 -5.44 -21.23 11.04
C GLY A 39 -6.57 -20.46 10.35
N GLN A 40 -6.97 -19.28 10.86
CA GLN A 40 -7.99 -18.45 10.22
C GLN A 40 -7.36 -17.55 9.14
N ASP A 41 -8.08 -17.35 8.05
CA ASP A 41 -7.68 -16.48 6.96
C ASP A 41 -7.50 -15.02 7.40
N VAL A 42 -6.38 -14.43 6.97
CA VAL A 42 -6.08 -13.00 7.03
C VAL A 42 -5.80 -12.54 5.62
N ALA A 43 -6.69 -11.72 5.07
CA ALA A 43 -6.51 -11.13 3.75
C ALA A 43 -5.46 -10.01 3.84
N LEU A 44 -4.26 -10.27 3.33
CA LEU A 44 -3.23 -9.25 3.18
C LEU A 44 -3.36 -8.62 1.78
N THR A 45 -3.53 -7.31 1.72
CA THR A 45 -3.51 -6.56 0.45
C THR A 45 -2.37 -5.56 0.45
N TYR A 46 -1.49 -5.68 -0.53
CA TYR A 46 -0.37 -4.78 -0.78
C TYR A 46 -0.79 -3.75 -1.82
N TYR A 47 -0.52 -2.47 -1.55
CA TYR A 47 -0.76 -1.35 -2.44
C TYR A 47 0.57 -0.68 -2.77
N PHE A 48 0.83 -0.46 -4.05
CA PHE A 48 2.05 0.14 -4.56
C PHE A 48 1.72 1.48 -5.20
N GLN A 49 2.27 2.55 -4.64
CA GLN A 49 2.02 3.92 -5.04
C GLN A 49 3.36 4.59 -5.37
N LYS A 50 3.50 5.03 -6.61
CA LYS A 50 4.66 5.80 -7.04
C LYS A 50 4.60 7.19 -6.44
N ALA A 51 5.65 7.56 -5.70
CA ALA A 51 5.76 8.84 -5.00
C ALA A 51 6.65 9.83 -5.76
N ALA A 52 7.71 9.34 -6.40
CA ALA A 52 8.60 10.12 -7.24
C ALA A 52 9.29 9.22 -8.27
N THR A 53 10.23 9.79 -9.04
CA THR A 53 11.19 9.00 -9.82
C THR A 53 11.92 8.04 -8.89
N ASP A 54 11.94 6.75 -9.22
CA ASP A 54 12.62 5.70 -8.45
C ASP A 54 12.25 5.74 -6.95
N THR A 55 10.98 6.01 -6.64
CA THR A 55 10.50 6.03 -5.26
C THR A 55 9.07 5.53 -5.20
N TRP A 56 8.87 4.44 -4.45
CA TRP A 56 7.58 3.80 -4.28
C TRP A 56 7.22 3.66 -2.81
N ASN A 57 6.02 4.14 -2.45
CA ASN A 57 5.36 3.79 -1.20
C ASN A 57 4.74 2.39 -1.35
N VAL A 58 4.92 1.56 -0.32
CA VAL A 58 4.22 0.29 -0.18
C VAL A 58 3.35 0.35 1.07
N TYR A 59 2.06 0.12 0.91
CA TYR A 59 1.13 -0.01 2.03
C TYR A 59 0.61 -1.43 2.09
N VAL A 60 0.32 -1.93 3.28
CA VAL A 60 -0.28 -3.24 3.47
C VAL A 60 -1.46 -3.13 4.42
N THR A 61 -2.56 -3.78 4.07
CA THR A 61 -3.68 -3.99 4.99
C THR A 61 -3.81 -5.47 5.35
N ALA A 62 -4.26 -5.74 6.58
CA ALA A 62 -4.72 -7.04 7.04
C ALA A 62 -6.21 -6.93 7.32
N ASN A 63 -7.03 -7.66 6.57
CA ASN A 63 -8.50 -7.56 6.63
C ASN A 63 -8.99 -6.10 6.52
N GLY A 64 -8.37 -5.31 5.65
CA GLY A 64 -8.68 -3.90 5.43
C GLY A 64 -8.04 -2.92 6.42
N VAL A 65 -7.38 -3.39 7.48
CA VAL A 65 -6.73 -2.53 8.49
C VAL A 65 -5.25 -2.33 8.14
N PRO A 66 -4.72 -1.09 8.11
CA PRO A 66 -3.31 -0.83 7.86
C PRO A 66 -2.39 -1.59 8.83
N VAL A 67 -1.45 -2.37 8.29
CA VAL A 67 -0.51 -3.16 9.10
C VAL A 67 0.52 -2.27 9.80
N ASN A 68 0.97 -1.20 9.13
CA ASN A 68 1.93 -0.25 9.73
C ASN A 68 1.24 0.85 10.56
N GLY A 69 -0.06 0.69 10.84
CA GLY A 69 -0.86 1.68 11.56
C GLY A 69 -1.14 2.95 10.76
N THR A 70 -1.52 3.99 11.49
CA THR A 70 -1.84 5.31 10.96
C THR A 70 -1.07 6.41 11.68
N ASP A 71 -0.91 7.57 11.04
CA ASP A 71 -0.42 8.77 11.69
C ASP A 71 -1.46 9.36 12.69
N ALA A 72 -1.12 10.47 13.33
CA ALA A 72 -2.00 11.16 14.28
C ALA A 72 -3.31 11.69 13.65
N SER A 73 -3.36 11.80 12.34
CA SER A 73 -4.52 12.25 11.57
C SER A 73 -5.34 11.06 11.02
N GLY A 74 -4.93 9.82 11.31
CA GLY A 74 -5.61 8.60 10.85
C GLY A 74 -5.21 8.15 9.44
N ASN A 75 -4.16 8.74 8.85
CA ASN A 75 -3.73 8.35 7.52
C ASN A 75 -2.84 7.10 7.57
N PRO A 76 -3.01 6.13 6.65
CA PRO A 76 -2.17 4.94 6.59
C PRO A 76 -0.68 5.29 6.46
N LEU A 77 0.17 4.58 7.20
CA LEU A 77 1.63 4.70 7.09
C LEU A 77 2.18 3.68 6.07
N ALA A 78 3.11 4.12 5.22
CA ALA A 78 3.82 3.22 4.31
C ALA A 78 4.82 2.35 5.08
N LEU A 79 5.10 1.14 4.59
CA LEU A 79 6.20 0.31 5.07
C LEU A 79 7.55 0.97 4.76
N ALA A 80 8.50 0.90 5.70
CA ALA A 80 9.86 1.42 5.50
C ALA A 80 10.86 0.26 5.28
N PRO A 81 11.90 0.44 4.42
CA PRO A 81 12.17 1.61 3.57
C PRO A 81 11.38 1.58 2.24
N GLN A 82 11.11 2.76 1.68
CA GLN A 82 10.58 2.89 0.31
C GLN A 82 11.48 2.16 -0.69
N LEU A 83 10.87 1.51 -1.69
CA LEU A 83 11.65 0.85 -2.75
C LEU A 83 12.16 1.93 -3.72
N THR A 84 13.48 1.94 -3.93
CA THR A 84 14.18 2.76 -4.93
C THR A 84 14.61 1.92 -6.11
#